data_AF-X1PI36-F1
#
_entry.id   AF-X1PI36-F1
#
_cell.length_a   1.000
_cell.length_b   1.000
_cell.length_c   1.000
_cell.angle_alpha   90.00
_cell.angle_beta   90.00
_cell.angle_gamma   90.00
#
_symmetry.space_group_name_H-M   'P 1'
#
loop_
_entity.id
_entity.type
_entity.pdbx_description
1 polymer ?
#
loop_
_entity_poly.entity_id
_entity_poly.type
_entity_poly.pdbx_seq_one_letter_code
_entity_poly.pdbx_strand_id
1 'polypeptide(L)'
;YPWLGEKIINSFVSELEKEGSRLLELKVYEDTTPTWWTNYRVEVTATASPIAWMPIIIGVLAILFIIAIIFLIKVIDEVFFKRKALDEETKKTFSRETLMAMILDLSPETPPET
;
A
#
# COMPACT_ATOMS: atom_id res chain seq x y z
N TYR A 1 45.43 17.94 -12.54
CA TYR A 1 45.73 16.50 -12.32
C TYR A 1 44.56 15.65 -12.82
N PRO A 2 44.67 14.97 -13.97
CA PRO A 2 43.53 14.30 -14.61
C PRO A 2 42.97 13.11 -13.80
N TRP A 3 43.80 12.47 -12.97
CA TRP A 3 43.43 11.28 -12.18
C TRP A 3 42.39 11.55 -11.07
N LEU A 4 42.31 12.79 -10.56
CA LEU A 4 41.39 13.16 -9.47
C LEU A 4 39.96 13.30 -9.98
N GLY A 5 39.78 13.98 -11.12
CA GLY A 5 38.48 14.11 -11.78
C GLY A 5 37.92 12.76 -12.17
N GLU A 6 38.75 11.89 -12.75
CA GLU A 6 38.35 10.53 -13.15
C GLU A 6 37.93 9.67 -11.96
N LYS A 7 38.63 9.77 -10.82
CA LYS A 7 38.26 9.06 -9.59
C LYS A 7 36.94 9.54 -8.99
N ILE A 8 36.67 10.84 -9.06
CA ILE A 8 35.41 11.44 -8.63
C ILE A 8 34.28 10.95 -9.54
N ILE A 9 34.45 11.04 -10.87
CA ILE A 9 33.48 10.55 -11.86
C ILE A 9 33.13 9.08 -11.61
N ASN A 10 34.13 8.21 -11.47
CA ASN A 10 33.92 6.78 -11.27
C ASN A 10 33.17 6.47 -9.95
N SER A 11 33.45 7.22 -8.88
CA SER A 11 32.76 7.05 -7.61
C SER A 11 31.28 7.44 -7.72
N PHE A 12 30.98 8.56 -8.38
CA PHE A 12 29.60 9.00 -8.62
C PHE A 12 28.83 8.08 -9.56
N VAL A 13 29.46 7.60 -10.65
CA VAL A 13 28.84 6.62 -11.55
C VAL A 13 28.50 5.33 -10.80
N SER A 14 29.40 4.84 -9.94
CA SER A 14 29.18 3.62 -9.17
C SER A 14 28.04 3.75 -8.15
N GLU A 15 27.87 4.93 -7.54
CA GLU A 15 26.81 5.15 -6.56
C GLU A 15 25.45 5.37 -7.23
N LEU A 16 25.44 6.09 -8.36
CA LEU A 16 24.24 6.27 -9.17
C LEU A 16 23.77 4.95 -9.79
N GLU A 17 24.69 4.08 -10.22
CA GLU A 17 24.35 2.75 -10.73
C GLU A 17 23.71 1.86 -9.66
N LYS A 18 24.15 1.93 -8.39
CA LYS A 18 23.49 1.25 -7.26
C LYS A 18 22.07 1.78 -7.00
N GLU A 19 21.86 3.08 -7.16
CA GLU A 19 20.54 3.71 -7.07
C GLU A 19 19.71 3.57 -8.36
N GLY A 20 20.24 2.88 -9.37
CA GLY A 20 19.67 2.73 -10.70
C GLY A 20 19.73 3.99 -11.56
N SER A 21 20.08 5.14 -10.99
CA SER A 21 20.16 6.43 -11.68
C SER A 21 21.34 6.47 -12.66
N ARG A 22 21.20 7.18 -13.78
CA ARG A 22 22.29 7.44 -14.73
C ARG A 22 22.80 8.86 -14.55
N LEU A 23 24.12 9.01 -14.52
CA LEU A 23 24.77 10.33 -14.54
C LEU A 23 24.60 10.95 -15.94
N LEU A 24 23.99 12.13 -16.04
CA LEU A 24 23.78 12.83 -17.31
C LEU A 24 24.93 13.80 -17.61
N GLU A 25 25.29 14.62 -16.62
CA GLU A 25 26.36 15.61 -16.78
C GLU A 25 27.06 15.83 -15.42
N LEU A 26 28.39 15.81 -15.43
CA LEU A 26 29.23 16.10 -14.27
C LEU A 26 30.23 17.19 -14.66
N LYS A 27 30.01 18.40 -14.16
CA LYS A 27 30.92 19.54 -14.38
C LYS A 27 31.76 19.75 -13.13
N VAL A 28 33.07 19.60 -13.28
CA VAL A 28 34.05 19.86 -12.20
C VAL A 28 34.80 21.12 -12.57
N TYR A 29 34.57 22.19 -11.80
CA TYR A 29 35.29 23.44 -11.91
C TYR A 29 36.45 23.45 -10.92
N GLU A 30 37.65 23.61 -11.45
CA GLU A 30 38.88 23.76 -10.67
C GLU A 30 39.29 25.23 -10.66
N ASP A 31 39.24 25.85 -9.48
CA ASP A 31 39.70 27.22 -9.27
C ASP A 31 41.05 27.21 -8.56
N THR A 32 42.10 27.51 -9.34
CA THR A 32 43.51 27.58 -8.90
C THR A 32 43.95 28.99 -8.51
N THR A 33 43.02 29.95 -8.45
CA THR A 33 43.30 31.33 -8.03
C THR A 33 43.87 31.45 -6.61
N PRO A 34 43.48 30.62 -5.61
CA PRO A 34 44.10 30.67 -4.29
C PRO A 34 45.48 30.02 -4.29
N THR A 35 46.47 30.69 -3.68
CA THR A 35 47.88 30.28 -3.72
C THR A 35 48.19 29.02 -2.90
N TRP A 36 47.34 28.68 -1.91
CA TRP A 36 47.62 27.62 -0.93
C TRP A 36 46.62 26.47 -0.94
N TRP A 37 45.54 26.57 -1.71
CA TRP A 37 44.53 25.53 -1.87
C TRP A 37 43.80 25.70 -3.19
N THR A 38 43.22 24.62 -3.67
CA THR A 38 42.40 24.63 -4.89
C THR A 38 40.94 24.48 -4.49
N ASN A 39 40.08 25.38 -4.95
CA ASN A 39 38.65 25.23 -4.74
C ASN A 39 38.09 24.37 -5.87
N TYR A 40 37.37 23.30 -5.51
CA TYR A 40 36.67 22.45 -6.46
C TYR A 40 35.16 22.68 -6.29
N ARG A 41 34.49 23.07 -7.38
CA ARG A 41 33.02 23.08 -7.45
C ARG A 41 32.56 21.96 -8.36
N VAL A 42 31.70 21.10 -7.83
CA VAL A 42 31.17 19.95 -8.57
C VAL A 42 29.68 20.15 -8.75
N GLU A 43 29.24 20.24 -10.00
CA GLU A 43 27.83 20.26 -10.38
C GLU A 43 27.46 18.91 -10.99
N VAL A 44 26.52 18.22 -10.34
CA VAL A 44 26.06 16.89 -10.75
C VAL A 44 24.64 17.00 -11.25
N THR A 45 24.42 16.66 -12.51
CA THR A 45 23.09 16.44 -13.08
C THR A 45 22.91 14.95 -13.30
N ALA A 46 22.04 14.33 -12.52
CA ALA A 46 21.67 12.91 -12.67
C ALA A 46 20.20 12.79 -13.08
N THR A 47 19.86 11.73 -13.82
CA THR A 47 18.45 11.36 -14.01
C THR A 47 17.85 11.00 -12.65
N ALA A 48 16.65 11.52 -12.32
CA ALA A 48 15.82 10.93 -11.27
C ALA A 48 15.66 9.43 -11.55
N SER A 49 15.77 8.59 -10.52
CA SER A 49 15.90 7.13 -10.64
C SER A 49 15.01 6.52 -11.72
N PRO A 50 15.47 5.52 -12.49
CA PRO A 50 14.67 4.86 -13.53
C PRO A 50 13.49 4.08 -12.94
N ILE A 51 13.46 3.87 -11.61
CA ILE A 51 12.32 3.32 -10.92
C ILE A 51 11.24 4.39 -10.91
N ALA A 52 10.17 4.14 -11.67
CA ALA A 52 8.96 4.92 -11.58
C ALA A 52 8.37 4.70 -10.17
N TRP A 53 8.68 5.60 -9.24
CA TRP A 53 8.07 5.60 -7.90
C TRP A 53 6.57 5.87 -7.95
N MET A 54 6.11 6.51 -9.02
CA MET A 54 4.71 6.87 -9.24
C MET A 54 3.73 5.68 -9.12
N PRO A 55 3.90 4.55 -9.84
CA PRO A 55 3.05 3.37 -9.67
C PRO A 55 3.14 2.75 -8.26
N ILE A 56 4.31 2.78 -7.61
CA ILE A 56 4.48 2.26 -6.24
C ILE A 56 3.66 3.11 -5.25
N ILE A 57 3.80 4.43 -5.35
CA ILE A 57 3.07 5.40 -4.52
C ILE A 57 1.55 5.25 -4.74
N ILE A 58 1.12 5.15 -6.00
CA ILE A 58 -0.30 4.95 -6.35
C ILE A 58 -0.81 3.62 -5.78
N GLY A 59 -0.03 2.54 -5.90
CA GLY A 59 -0.39 1.23 -5.35
C GLY A 59 -0.56 1.25 -3.83
N VAL A 60 0.38 1.88 -3.11
CA VAL A 60 0.29 2.02 -1.65
C VAL A 60 -0.91 2.88 -1.24
N LEU A 61 -1.16 4.00 -1.92
CA LEU A 61 -2.33 4.85 -1.68
C LEU A 61 -3.65 4.10 -1.92
N ALA A 62 -3.74 3.30 -2.98
CA ALA A 62 -4.92 2.52 -3.29
C ALA A 62 -5.21 1.47 -2.19
N ILE A 63 -4.18 0.79 -1.70
CA ILE A 63 -4.33 -0.20 -0.61
C ILE A 63 -4.80 0.48 0.68
N LEU A 64 -4.18 1.59 1.07
CA LEU A 64 -4.59 2.34 2.26
C LEU A 64 -6.03 2.84 2.14
N PHE A 65 -6.44 3.27 0.95
CA PHE A 65 -7.81 3.71 0.70
C PHE A 65 -8.83 2.57 0.87
N ILE A 66 -8.54 1.38 0.35
CA ILE A 66 -9.40 0.19 0.53
C ILE A 66 -9.53 -0.16 2.02
N ILE A 67 -8.42 -0.17 2.76
CA ILE A 67 -8.43 -0.45 4.21
C ILE A 67 -9.29 0.57 4.95
N ALA A 68 -9.16 1.87 4.61
CA ALA A 68 -9.97 2.92 5.20
C ALA A 68 -11.47 2.73 4.92
N ILE A 69 -11.86 2.34 3.71
CA ILE A 69 -13.25 2.03 3.36
C ILE A 69 -13.79 0.86 4.19
N ILE A 70 -13.03 -0.24 4.29
CA ILE A 70 -13.46 -1.41 5.08
C ILE A 70 -13.67 -1.02 6.55
N PHE A 71 -12.75 -0.23 7.10
CA PHE A 71 -12.87 0.26 8.46
C PHE A 71 -14.10 1.15 8.63
N LEU A 72 -14.35 2.06 7.67
CA LEU A 72 -15.52 2.93 7.68
C LEU A 72 -16.83 2.12 7.64
N ILE A 73 -16.91 1.08 6.79
CA ILE A 73 -18.08 0.19 6.73
C ILE A 73 -18.29 -0.51 8.06
N LYS A 74 -17.23 -1.02 8.69
CA LYS A 74 -17.34 -1.68 10.00
C LYS A 74 -17.82 -0.73 11.09
N VAL A 75 -17.32 0.50 11.12
CA VAL A 75 -17.77 1.52 12.08
C VAL A 75 -19.25 1.86 11.85
N ILE A 76 -19.67 2.02 10.60
CA ILE A 76 -21.08 2.25 10.27
C ILE A 76 -21.94 1.05 10.70
N ASP A 77 -21.52 -0.18 10.41
CA ASP A 77 -22.24 -1.39 10.82
C ASP A 77 -22.36 -1.48 12.34
N GLU A 78 -21.29 -1.20 13.09
CA GLU A 78 -21.31 -1.23 14.55
C GLU A 78 -22.17 -0.12 15.18
N VAL A 79 -22.12 1.09 14.62
CA VAL A 79 -22.85 2.25 15.16
C VAL A 79 -24.34 2.18 14.81
N PHE A 80 -24.68 1.86 13.56
CA PHE A 80 -26.06 1.89 13.08
C PHE A 80 -26.76 0.55 13.17
N PHE A 81 -26.05 -0.54 12.93
CA PHE A 81 -26.59 -1.90 12.97
C PHE A 81 -26.11 -2.61 14.23
N LYS A 82 -26.53 -2.11 15.39
CA LYS A 82 -26.57 -2.94 16.59
C LYS A 82 -27.59 -4.06 16.36
N ARG A 83 -27.14 -5.15 15.74
CA ARG A 83 -27.96 -6.36 15.57
C ARG A 83 -28.46 -6.73 16.97
N LYS A 84 -29.72 -6.43 17.23
CA LYS A 84 -30.36 -6.75 18.49
C LYS A 84 -30.33 -8.27 18.55
N ALA A 85 -29.58 -8.83 19.49
CA ALA A 85 -29.67 -10.26 19.75
C ALA A 85 -31.14 -10.61 19.96
N LEU A 86 -31.60 -11.75 19.40
CA LEU A 86 -32.98 -12.18 19.64
C LEU A 86 -33.22 -12.19 21.14
N ASP A 87 -34.32 -11.55 21.54
CA ASP A 87 -34.72 -11.49 22.93
C ASP A 87 -34.94 -12.92 23.47
N GLU A 88 -34.66 -13.14 24.76
CA GLU A 88 -34.68 -14.49 25.35
C GLU A 88 -36.07 -15.12 25.30
N GLU A 89 -37.12 -14.30 25.32
CA GLU A 89 -38.50 -14.73 25.10
C GLU A 89 -38.72 -15.22 23.67
N THR A 90 -38.15 -14.54 22.67
CA THR A 90 -38.24 -14.96 21.27
C THR A 90 -37.44 -16.23 21.02
N LYS A 91 -36.26 -16.39 21.64
CA LYS A 91 -35.47 -17.63 21.57
C LYS A 91 -36.19 -18.83 22.17
N LYS A 92 -36.88 -18.65 23.31
CA LYS A 92 -37.71 -19.71 23.91
C LYS A 92 -38.93 -20.04 23.06
N THR A 93 -39.58 -19.02 22.47
CA THR A 93 -40.73 -19.22 21.59
C THR A 93 -40.34 -20.00 20.33
N PHE A 94 -39.17 -19.69 19.75
CA PHE A 94 -38.54 -20.48 18.67
C PHE A 94 -37.66 -21.61 19.20
N SER A 95 -38.11 -22.30 20.25
CA SER A 95 -37.54 -23.58 20.68
C SER A 95 -37.48 -24.55 19.50
N ARG A 96 -36.49 -25.45 19.54
CA ARG A 96 -36.29 -26.51 18.54
C ARG A 96 -37.59 -27.25 18.22
N GLU A 97 -38.42 -27.48 19.23
CA GLU A 97 -39.67 -28.22 19.08
C GLU A 97 -40.73 -27.41 18.33
N THR A 98 -40.86 -26.11 18.61
CA THR A 98 -41.75 -25.20 17.87
C THR A 98 -41.32 -25.08 16.41
N LEU A 99 -40.01 -24.98 16.16
CA LEU A 99 -39.46 -24.93 14.80
C LEU A 99 -39.72 -26.24 14.05
N MET A 100 -39.54 -27.38 14.70
CA MET A 100 -39.87 -28.68 14.09
C MET A 100 -41.36 -28.80 13.76
N ALA A 101 -42.24 -28.40 14.67
CA ALA A 101 -43.69 -28.42 14.43
C ALA A 101 -44.08 -27.52 13.26
N MET A 102 -43.53 -26.31 13.17
CA MET A 102 -43.80 -25.38 12.08
C MET A 102 -43.28 -25.91 10.72
N ILE A 103 -42.13 -26.58 10.71
CA ILE A 103 -41.58 -27.22 9.50
C ILE A 103 -42.47 -28.40 9.06
N LEU A 104 -42.96 -29.21 10.00
CA LEU A 104 -43.84 -30.34 9.74
C LEU A 104 -45.22 -29.90 9.22
N ASP A 105 -45.77 -28.81 9.78
CA ASP A 105 -47.05 -28.22 9.36
C ASP A 105 -46.96 -27.60 7.95
N LEU A 106 -45.79 -27.05 7.58
CA LEU A 106 -45.51 -26.55 6.24
C LEU A 106 -45.13 -27.65 5.25
N SER A 107 -44.88 -28.88 5.70
CA SER A 107 -44.56 -30.00 4.84
C SER A 107 -45.86 -30.51 4.20
N PRO A 108 -45.97 -30.55 2.85
CA PRO A 108 -47.19 -31.01 2.21
C PRO A 108 -47.45 -32.48 2.58
N GLU A 109 -48.70 -32.81 2.94
CA GLU A 109 -49.10 -34.20 3.20
C GLU A 109 -48.83 -35.03 1.94
N THR A 110 -47.88 -35.95 2.03
CA THR A 110 -47.64 -36.94 0.97
C THR A 110 -48.89 -37.83 0.89
N PRO A 111 -49.56 -37.92 -0.28
CA PRO A 111 -50.71 -38.79 -0.43
C PRO A 111 -50.31 -40.24 -0.12
N PRO A 112 -51.18 -41.04 0.52
CA PRO A 112 -50.87 -42.45 0.76
C PRO A 112 -50.61 -43.13 -0.58
N GLU A 113 -49.47 -43.81 -0.67
CA GLU A 113 -49.12 -44.61 -1.84
C GLU A 113 -50.16 -45.72 -2.00
N THR A 114 -51.00 -45.60 -3.03
CA THR A 114 -51.93 -46.63 -3.51
C THR A 114 -51.34 -47.37 -4.69
#